data_AF-A0A9N8VQR3-F1
#
_entry.id   AF-A0A9N8VQR3-F1
#
_cell.length_a   1.000
_cell.length_b   1.000
_cell.length_c   1.000
_cell.angle_alpha   90.00
_cell.angle_beta   90.00
_cell.angle_gamma   90.00
#
_symmetry.space_group_name_H-M   'P 1'
#
loop_
_entity.id
_entity.type
_entity.pdbx_description
1 polymer ?
#
loop_
_entity_poly.entity_id
_entity_poly.type
_entity_poly.pdbx_seq_one_letter_code
_entity_poly.pdbx_strand_id
1 'polypeptide(L)'
;MAQIFRLNLFRNSQQSSSHLFFRNLPSLFIQSYSTEPLFKSRPAPVPLANPREQKEFEELVRKNQGSFTSDSVQMDEEELLSSTHPDLRKKPPPQFEGDKNPETGEIGGPKQEPLIHGDWSYAGGLIYQKDFSEGLNKLTSNEYLVLAGTFHGVHAITSKISPVRNATSSGLEVLEADTFKLCCYQTLTGTKFLIIAEPTHGNIDLLLRRTYDIYCDYVMKNPFYTPEMPIKSELFDSNLAKLIKQVSS
;
A
#
# COMPACT_ATOMS: atom_id res chain seq x y z
N MET A 1 18.36 8.61 -29.35
CA MET A 1 18.96 8.12 -28.09
C MET A 1 17.80 7.71 -27.20
N ALA A 2 17.41 6.43 -27.22
CA ALA A 2 16.26 5.94 -26.47
C ALA A 2 16.65 5.75 -25.00
N GLN A 3 15.91 6.37 -24.09
CA GLN A 3 16.22 6.35 -22.65
C GLN A 3 15.36 5.33 -21.91
N ILE A 4 16.03 4.50 -21.10
CA ILE A 4 15.38 3.71 -20.05
C ILE A 4 15.19 4.62 -18.86
N PHE A 5 13.94 4.78 -18.44
CA PHE A 5 13.57 5.77 -17.44
C PHE A 5 13.66 5.19 -16.02
N ARG A 6 13.15 3.97 -15.78
CA ARG A 6 13.05 3.35 -14.43
C ARG A 6 13.06 1.83 -14.43
N LEU A 7 13.60 1.23 -13.37
CA LEU A 7 13.37 -0.19 -13.01
C LEU A 7 12.78 -0.29 -11.59
N ASN A 8 11.69 -1.04 -11.41
CA ASN A 8 11.07 -1.36 -10.11
C ASN A 8 10.97 -2.89 -9.90
N LEU A 9 11.14 -3.37 -8.67
CA LEU A 9 11.03 -4.78 -8.29
C LEU A 9 9.99 -4.99 -7.18
N PHE A 10 9.11 -5.99 -7.31
CA PHE A 10 8.09 -6.41 -6.32
C PHE A 10 8.15 -7.90 -6.07
N ARG A 11 7.74 -8.44 -4.92
CA ARG A 11 7.62 -9.91 -4.67
C ARG A 11 6.33 -10.23 -3.90
N ASN A 12 5.81 -11.45 -4.04
CA ASN A 12 4.79 -12.00 -3.14
C ASN A 12 4.86 -13.55 -3.08
N SER A 13 4.60 -14.14 -1.92
CA SER A 13 4.59 -15.59 -1.68
C SER A 13 3.16 -16.14 -1.55
N GLN A 14 2.83 -17.00 -2.50
CA GLN A 14 1.77 -18.02 -2.55
C GLN A 14 0.28 -17.67 -2.56
N GLN A 15 -0.35 -18.40 -3.49
CA GLN A 15 -1.77 -18.59 -3.78
C GLN A 15 -2.47 -19.34 -2.64
N SER A 16 -3.70 -18.93 -2.31
CA SER A 16 -4.69 -19.88 -1.80
C SER A 16 -6.08 -19.48 -2.27
N SER A 17 -6.72 -20.44 -2.94
CA SER A 17 -8.10 -20.42 -3.39
C SER A 17 -9.06 -20.46 -2.21
N SER A 18 -10.06 -19.58 -2.21
CA SER A 18 -11.42 -19.97 -1.83
C SER A 18 -12.43 -18.96 -2.34
N HIS A 19 -13.53 -19.52 -2.85
CA HIS A 19 -14.72 -18.89 -3.36
C HIS A 19 -15.26 -17.74 -2.48
N LEU A 20 -16.03 -16.82 -3.07
CA LEU A 20 -17.43 -16.54 -2.71
C LEU A 20 -18.01 -15.40 -3.57
N PHE A 21 -19.24 -15.66 -4.04
CA PHE A 21 -20.35 -14.81 -4.48
C PHE A 21 -20.14 -13.39 -5.05
N PHE A 22 -20.67 -13.22 -6.27
CA PHE A 22 -20.95 -11.95 -6.93
C PHE A 22 -21.92 -11.07 -6.13
N ARG A 23 -21.55 -9.81 -5.90
CA ARG A 23 -22.49 -8.70 -5.70
C ARG A 23 -22.17 -7.58 -6.69
N ASN A 24 -23.19 -7.17 -7.44
CA ASN A 24 -23.15 -6.06 -8.39
C ASN A 24 -22.84 -4.73 -7.69
N LEU A 25 -21.98 -3.92 -8.31
CA LEU A 25 -21.75 -2.50 -7.97
C LEU A 25 -22.21 -1.62 -9.14
N PRO A 26 -22.96 -0.52 -8.91
CA PRO A 26 -23.21 0.48 -9.95
C PRO A 26 -22.10 1.53 -10.01
N SER A 27 -22.07 2.23 -11.15
CA SER A 27 -21.02 3.13 -11.65
C SER A 27 -20.65 4.29 -10.73
N LEU A 28 -19.34 4.53 -10.60
CA LEU A 28 -18.75 5.68 -9.94
C LEU A 28 -18.74 6.90 -10.90
N PHE A 29 -19.42 7.98 -10.50
CA PHE A 29 -19.17 9.32 -11.03
C PHE A 29 -18.07 9.98 -10.19
N ILE A 30 -17.02 10.46 -10.83
CA ILE A 30 -15.94 11.22 -10.21
C ILE A 30 -16.40 12.68 -10.15
N GLN A 31 -16.58 13.21 -8.95
CA GLN A 31 -16.85 14.63 -8.72
C GLN A 31 -15.58 15.29 -8.18
N SER A 32 -15.13 16.35 -8.86
CA SER A 32 -13.95 17.14 -8.50
C SER A 32 -14.16 17.93 -7.21
N TYR A 33 -13.18 17.92 -6.30
CA TYR A 33 -13.21 18.73 -5.08
C TYR A 33 -12.53 20.09 -5.26
N SER A 34 -13.20 21.12 -4.74
CA SER A 34 -12.75 22.51 -4.62
C SER A 34 -11.71 22.67 -3.50
N THR A 35 -10.79 23.63 -3.65
CA THR A 35 -9.61 23.89 -2.80
C THR A 35 -9.87 24.83 -1.61
N GLU A 36 -11.05 24.82 -1.00
CA GLU A 36 -11.37 25.67 0.16
C GLU A 36 -11.53 24.84 1.45
N PRO A 37 -10.95 25.26 2.59
CA PRO A 37 -11.01 24.50 3.84
C PRO A 37 -12.42 24.52 4.45
N LEU A 38 -13.04 23.33 4.50
CA LEU A 38 -14.45 23.07 4.82
C LEU A 38 -14.98 23.54 6.20
N PHE A 39 -14.12 24.05 7.09
CA PHE A 39 -14.43 24.19 8.53
C PHE A 39 -14.41 25.63 9.08
N LYS A 40 -14.14 26.66 8.27
CA LYS A 40 -13.96 28.02 8.79
C LYS A 40 -15.25 28.86 8.91
N SER A 41 -16.36 28.41 8.32
CA SER A 41 -17.57 29.23 8.14
C SER A 41 -18.88 28.53 8.51
N ARG A 42 -18.89 27.67 9.54
CA ARG A 42 -20.15 27.19 10.11
C ARG A 42 -20.52 28.07 11.31
N PRO A 43 -21.67 28.78 11.28
CA PRO A 43 -22.15 29.46 12.48
C PRO A 43 -22.34 28.43 13.59
N ALA A 44 -22.05 28.82 14.83
CA ALA A 44 -22.28 27.96 15.99
C ALA A 44 -23.76 27.53 16.01
N PRO A 45 -24.06 26.30 16.49
CA PRO A 45 -25.43 25.85 16.63
C PRO A 45 -26.21 26.86 17.48
N VAL A 46 -27.43 27.18 17.03
CA VAL A 46 -28.30 28.16 17.68
C VAL A 46 -28.59 27.67 19.11
N PRO A 47 -28.36 28.49 20.15
CA PRO A 47 -28.64 28.08 21.52
C PRO A 47 -30.14 27.88 21.74
N LEU A 48 -30.50 26.96 22.65
CA LEU A 48 -31.87 26.73 23.07
C LEU A 48 -32.47 27.98 23.73
N ALA A 49 -33.79 28.17 23.58
CA ALA A 49 -34.48 29.37 24.05
C ALA A 49 -34.45 29.56 25.58
N ASN A 50 -34.33 28.47 26.35
CA ASN A 50 -34.30 28.49 27.81
C ASN A 50 -32.86 28.25 28.33
N PRO A 51 -32.28 29.19 29.11
CA PRO A 51 -30.89 29.08 29.57
C PRO A 51 -30.59 27.85 30.43
N ARG A 52 -31.60 27.33 31.14
CA ARG A 52 -31.44 26.12 31.98
C ARG A 52 -31.30 24.86 31.12
N GLU A 53 -32.11 24.75 30.06
CA GLU A 53 -32.08 23.63 29.13
C GLU A 53 -30.79 23.61 28.31
N GLN A 54 -30.30 24.80 27.90
CA GLN A 54 -29.00 24.92 27.23
C GLN A 54 -27.86 24.41 28.11
N LYS A 55 -27.86 24.75 29.40
CA LYS A 55 -26.83 24.30 30.35
C LYS A 55 -26.87 22.78 30.57
N GLU A 56 -28.07 22.21 30.67
CA GLU A 56 -28.26 20.76 30.77
C GLU A 56 -27.80 20.04 29.49
N PHE A 57 -28.15 20.58 28.32
CA PHE A 57 -27.69 20.05 27.03
C PHE A 57 -26.16 20.09 26.91
N GLU A 58 -25.52 21.20 27.26
CA GLU A 58 -24.06 21.33 27.23
C GLU A 58 -23.38 20.39 28.22
N GLU A 59 -23.97 20.16 29.39
CA GLU A 59 -23.48 19.21 30.39
C GLU A 59 -23.59 17.75 29.91
N LEU A 60 -24.71 17.40 29.28
CA LEU A 60 -24.92 16.08 28.67
C LEU A 60 -23.97 15.84 27.48
N VAL A 61 -23.78 16.84 26.62
CA VAL A 61 -22.84 16.77 25.50
C VAL A 61 -21.41 16.61 26.01
N ARG A 62 -21.01 17.37 27.02
CA ARG A 62 -19.68 17.25 27.65
C ARG A 62 -19.47 15.88 28.29
N LYS A 63 -20.50 15.32 28.93
CA LYS A 63 -20.48 13.98 29.53
C LYS A 63 -20.33 12.89 28.47
N ASN A 64 -20.98 13.03 27.31
CA ASN A 64 -20.92 12.04 26.23
C ASN A 64 -19.69 12.20 25.31
N GLN A 65 -19.15 13.42 25.14
CA GLN A 65 -17.95 13.66 24.32
C GLN A 65 -16.68 13.02 24.91
N GLY A 66 -16.64 12.80 26.22
CA GLY A 66 -15.55 12.06 26.88
C GLY A 66 -15.47 10.56 26.50
N SER A 67 -16.49 10.02 25.83
CA SER A 67 -16.53 8.60 25.41
C SER A 67 -15.67 8.30 24.16
N PHE A 68 -15.19 9.33 23.45
CA PHE A 68 -14.32 9.19 22.28
C PHE A 68 -12.84 9.51 22.55
N THR A 69 -12.47 9.91 23.77
CA THR A 69 -11.08 10.10 24.20
C THR A 69 -10.61 8.89 25.02
N SER A 70 -9.43 8.37 24.68
CA SER A 70 -8.83 7.12 25.16
C SER A 70 -8.33 7.14 26.62
N ASP A 71 -9.02 7.80 27.53
CA ASP A 71 -8.52 8.01 28.90
C ASP A 71 -9.56 7.72 29.99
N SER A 72 -10.34 6.65 29.82
CA SER A 72 -11.21 6.08 30.86
C SER A 72 -10.78 4.64 31.18
N VAL A 73 -9.54 4.47 31.61
CA VAL A 73 -9.10 3.24 32.28
C VAL A 73 -9.35 3.41 33.78
N GLN A 74 -10.60 3.19 34.19
CA GLN A 74 -11.04 2.82 35.55
C GLN A 74 -12.57 2.90 35.64
N MET A 75 -13.26 2.05 34.87
CA MET A 75 -14.65 1.71 35.17
C MET A 75 -14.81 0.21 34.92
N ASP A 76 -15.41 -0.49 35.88
CA ASP A 76 -15.61 -1.93 35.86
C ASP A 76 -16.42 -2.32 34.61
N GLU A 77 -16.06 -3.45 33.97
CA GLU A 77 -16.65 -3.89 32.68
C GLU A 77 -18.18 -3.96 32.70
N GLU A 78 -18.79 -4.19 33.88
CA GLU A 78 -20.24 -4.26 34.08
C GLU A 78 -20.95 -2.91 33.86
N GLU A 79 -20.30 -1.77 34.17
CA GLU A 79 -20.92 -0.44 34.07
C GLU A 79 -20.86 0.11 32.63
N LEU A 80 -19.82 -0.26 31.88
CA LEU A 80 -19.63 0.07 30.46
C LEU A 80 -20.64 -0.64 29.54
N LEU A 81 -21.05 -1.85 29.93
CA LEU A 81 -22.09 -2.63 29.26
C LEU A 81 -23.51 -2.08 29.49
N SER A 82 -23.74 -1.38 30.61
CA SER A 82 -25.05 -0.75 30.89
C SER A 82 -25.27 0.56 30.12
N SER A 83 -24.19 1.26 29.76
CA SER A 83 -24.22 2.57 29.10
C SER A 83 -24.17 2.50 27.57
N THR A 84 -24.11 1.29 27.01
CA THR A 84 -23.86 1.07 25.58
C THR A 84 -24.99 0.26 24.94
N HIS A 85 -25.49 0.72 23.79
CA HIS A 85 -26.65 0.15 23.07
C HIS A 85 -26.51 -1.38 22.87
N PRO A 86 -27.59 -2.18 23.02
CA PRO A 86 -27.54 -3.64 22.95
C PRO A 86 -26.99 -4.21 21.63
N ASP A 87 -27.16 -3.48 20.53
CA ASP A 87 -26.63 -3.86 19.21
C ASP A 87 -25.21 -3.36 18.94
N LEU A 88 -24.53 -2.70 19.88
CA LEU A 88 -23.16 -2.27 19.64
C LEU A 88 -22.24 -3.49 19.61
N ARG A 89 -21.69 -3.76 18.43
CA ARG A 89 -20.71 -4.82 18.22
C ARG A 89 -19.51 -4.59 19.14
N LYS A 90 -19.26 -5.52 20.06
CA LYS A 90 -18.09 -5.49 20.96
C LYS A 90 -16.81 -5.44 20.12
N LYS A 91 -15.90 -4.52 20.46
CA LYS A 91 -14.56 -4.51 19.86
C LYS A 91 -13.80 -5.78 20.28
N PRO A 92 -12.89 -6.29 19.45
CA PRO A 92 -11.96 -7.34 19.87
C PRO A 92 -11.19 -6.94 21.13
N PRO A 93 -10.86 -7.88 22.01
CA PRO A 93 -10.02 -7.59 23.17
C PRO A 93 -8.61 -7.14 22.71
N PRO A 94 -7.93 -6.26 23.48
CA PRO A 94 -6.55 -5.87 23.21
C PRO A 94 -5.61 -7.09 23.23
N GLN A 95 -4.50 -7.03 22.50
CA GLN A 95 -3.54 -8.14 22.39
C GLN A 95 -2.61 -8.26 23.60
N PHE A 96 -2.37 -7.14 24.31
CA PHE A 96 -1.53 -7.10 25.50
C PHE A 96 -2.12 -6.18 26.58
N GLU A 97 -1.79 -6.49 27.84
CA GLU A 97 -2.16 -5.70 29.02
C GLU A 97 -1.03 -4.74 29.40
N GLY A 98 -1.40 -3.57 29.93
CA GLY A 98 -0.47 -2.50 30.30
C GLY A 98 -0.12 -1.52 29.17
N ASP A 99 0.79 -0.60 29.48
CA ASP A 99 1.18 0.48 28.56
C ASP A 99 2.38 0.10 27.69
N LYS A 100 3.06 -1.01 28.01
CA LYS A 100 4.27 -1.46 27.32
C LYS A 100 3.98 -2.71 26.48
N ASN A 101 4.27 -2.64 25.19
CA ASN A 101 4.20 -3.81 24.31
C ASN A 101 5.29 -4.82 24.72
N PRO A 102 4.95 -6.10 24.97
CA PRO A 102 5.92 -7.13 25.36
C PRO A 102 6.90 -7.52 24.25
N GLU A 103 6.53 -7.34 22.97
CA GLU A 103 7.36 -7.70 21.81
C GLU A 103 8.23 -6.52 21.34
N THR A 104 7.66 -5.32 21.21
CA THR A 104 8.39 -4.14 20.68
C THR A 104 9.03 -3.29 21.78
N GLY A 105 8.56 -3.42 23.03
CA GLY A 105 9.01 -2.60 24.16
C GLY A 105 8.54 -1.15 24.13
N GLU A 106 7.76 -0.75 23.12
CA GLU A 106 7.19 0.59 23.00
C GLU A 106 6.16 0.87 24.10
N ILE A 107 6.16 2.09 24.63
CA ILE A 107 5.25 2.55 25.70
C ILE A 107 4.23 3.52 25.08
N GLY A 108 2.94 3.26 25.27
CA GLY A 108 1.85 4.12 24.78
C GLY A 108 1.48 3.94 23.29
N GLY A 109 1.94 2.86 22.66
CA GLY A 109 1.56 2.47 21.30
C GLY A 109 0.17 1.82 21.23
N PRO A 110 -0.41 1.65 20.02
CA PRO A 110 -1.66 0.93 19.86
C PRO A 110 -1.57 -0.49 20.45
N LYS A 111 -2.55 -0.88 21.27
CA LYS A 111 -2.60 -2.19 21.96
C LYS A 111 -2.88 -3.39 21.03
N GLN A 112 -2.93 -3.11 19.73
CA GLN A 112 -3.01 -4.07 18.65
C GLN A 112 -1.96 -3.64 17.65
N GLU A 113 -0.98 -4.50 17.38
CA GLU A 113 0.05 -4.22 16.39
C GLU A 113 -0.63 -4.02 15.03
N PRO A 114 -0.51 -2.85 14.39
CA PRO A 114 -1.18 -2.59 13.12
C PRO A 114 -0.65 -3.47 11.98
N LEU A 115 0.56 -4.04 12.13
CA LEU A 115 1.21 -4.92 11.15
C LEU A 115 1.26 -6.35 11.71
N ILE A 116 0.30 -7.17 11.33
CA ILE A 116 0.27 -8.58 11.74
C ILE A 116 1.09 -9.38 10.72
N HIS A 117 2.37 -9.63 11.05
CA HIS A 117 3.34 -10.44 10.29
C HIS A 117 4.28 -9.71 9.29
N GLY A 118 4.60 -8.42 9.46
CA GLY A 118 5.55 -7.73 8.58
C GLY A 118 5.05 -7.61 7.12
N ASP A 119 3.74 -7.58 7.01
CA ASP A 119 2.88 -7.71 5.84
C ASP A 119 2.88 -6.51 4.88
N TRP A 120 3.75 -5.51 5.12
CA TRP A 120 4.06 -4.46 4.13
C TRP A 120 4.42 -5.05 2.75
N SER A 121 5.00 -6.25 2.78
CA SER A 121 5.51 -7.02 1.67
C SER A 121 4.43 -7.74 0.85
N TYR A 122 3.35 -8.18 1.49
CA TYR A 122 2.30 -9.00 0.86
C TYR A 122 1.42 -8.19 -0.10
N ALA A 123 1.41 -6.86 0.02
CA ALA A 123 0.66 -5.93 -0.82
C ALA A 123 1.41 -5.50 -2.10
N GLY A 124 2.57 -6.10 -2.40
CA GLY A 124 3.42 -5.67 -3.51
C GLY A 124 4.41 -4.59 -3.09
N GLY A 125 5.12 -4.82 -1.99
CA GLY A 125 6.14 -3.91 -1.48
C GLY A 125 7.27 -3.67 -2.49
N LEU A 126 7.63 -2.40 -2.68
CA LEU A 126 8.76 -1.98 -3.50
C LEU A 126 10.07 -2.31 -2.78
N ILE A 127 10.85 -3.24 -3.33
CA ILE A 127 12.15 -3.63 -2.74
C ILE A 127 13.34 -2.95 -3.44
N TYR A 128 13.13 -2.34 -4.60
CA TYR A 128 14.17 -1.64 -5.35
C TYR A 128 13.60 -0.62 -6.30
N GLN A 129 14.22 0.57 -6.36
CA GLN A 129 13.92 1.61 -7.34
C GLN A 129 15.21 2.30 -7.75
N LYS A 130 15.37 2.52 -9.07
CA LYS A 130 16.48 3.29 -9.63
C LYS A 130 16.04 4.01 -10.90
N ASP A 131 16.41 5.28 -10.99
CA ASP A 131 16.25 6.12 -12.17
C ASP A 131 17.60 6.19 -12.91
N PHE A 132 17.59 5.95 -14.23
CA PHE A 132 18.80 5.94 -15.07
C PHE A 132 18.94 7.15 -15.97
N SER A 133 17.86 7.92 -16.15
CA SER A 133 17.83 9.10 -17.00
C SER A 133 17.74 10.37 -16.16
N GLU A 134 18.64 11.32 -16.45
CA GLU A 134 18.68 12.63 -15.80
C GLU A 134 17.75 13.58 -16.58
N GLY A 135 16.60 13.93 -15.99
CA GLY A 135 15.61 14.82 -16.63
C GLY A 135 14.14 14.45 -16.41
N LEU A 136 13.87 13.30 -15.80
CA LEU A 136 12.52 12.89 -15.42
C LEU A 136 12.03 13.62 -14.16
N ASN A 137 10.71 13.81 -14.07
CA ASN A 137 10.05 14.14 -12.81
C ASN A 137 10.28 13.01 -11.81
N LYS A 138 11.09 13.28 -10.79
CA LYS A 138 11.37 12.34 -9.71
C LYS A 138 10.13 12.24 -8.82
N LEU A 139 9.57 11.04 -8.75
CA LEU A 139 8.56 10.74 -7.75
C LEU A 139 9.25 10.62 -6.39
N THR A 140 8.51 10.96 -5.34
CA THR A 140 8.91 10.72 -3.95
C THR A 140 8.89 9.21 -3.65
N SER A 141 9.65 8.79 -2.64
CA SER A 141 9.68 7.37 -2.22
C SER A 141 8.29 6.81 -1.92
N ASN A 142 7.41 7.62 -1.33
CA ASN A 142 6.03 7.23 -1.03
C ASN A 142 5.19 7.05 -2.29
N GLU A 143 5.36 7.91 -3.30
CA GLU A 143 4.65 7.75 -4.57
C GLU A 143 5.06 6.47 -5.31
N TYR A 144 6.34 6.07 -5.23
CA TYR A 144 6.75 4.77 -5.76
C TYR A 144 6.17 3.59 -5.00
N LEU A 145 6.05 3.68 -3.67
CA LEU A 145 5.38 2.67 -2.85
C LEU A 145 3.89 2.55 -3.22
N VAL A 146 3.23 3.68 -3.50
CA VAL A 146 1.84 3.67 -3.99
C VAL A 146 1.74 3.10 -5.40
N LEU A 147 2.66 3.48 -6.30
CA LEU A 147 2.73 2.95 -7.67
C LEU A 147 2.91 1.43 -7.66
N ALA A 148 3.77 0.93 -6.79
CA ALA A 148 4.04 -0.47 -6.55
C ALA A 148 2.79 -1.26 -6.17
N GLY A 149 2.11 -0.84 -5.11
CA GLY A 149 0.89 -1.49 -4.63
C GLY A 149 -0.24 -1.42 -5.67
N THR A 150 -0.37 -0.28 -6.34
CA THR A 150 -1.36 -0.10 -7.42
C THR A 150 -1.10 -1.06 -8.57
N PHE A 151 0.14 -1.13 -9.05
CA PHE A 151 0.51 -2.06 -10.12
C PHE A 151 0.29 -3.51 -9.70
N HIS A 152 0.63 -3.87 -8.46
CA HIS A 152 0.40 -5.21 -7.93
C HIS A 152 -1.08 -5.60 -8.00
N GLY A 153 -1.98 -4.69 -7.58
CA GLY A 153 -3.42 -4.88 -7.69
C GLY A 153 -3.89 -5.02 -9.13
N VAL A 154 -3.45 -4.13 -10.03
CA VAL A 154 -3.81 -4.18 -11.46
C VAL A 154 -3.33 -5.48 -12.12
N HIS A 155 -2.12 -5.94 -11.82
CA HIS A 155 -1.58 -7.22 -12.30
C HIS A 155 -2.42 -8.41 -11.84
N ALA A 156 -2.89 -8.40 -10.60
CA ALA A 156 -3.76 -9.44 -10.06
C ALA A 156 -5.15 -9.42 -10.70
N ILE A 157 -5.71 -8.23 -11.00
CA ILE A 157 -7.02 -8.10 -11.66
C ILE A 157 -6.93 -8.58 -13.12
N THR A 158 -5.93 -8.12 -13.86
CA THR A 158 -5.70 -8.47 -15.29
C THR A 158 -5.53 -9.97 -15.52
N SER A 159 -4.96 -10.71 -14.57
CA SER A 159 -4.91 -12.18 -14.65
C SER A 159 -6.29 -12.86 -14.53
N LYS A 160 -7.25 -12.23 -13.84
CA LYS A 160 -8.60 -12.78 -13.61
C LYS A 160 -9.63 -12.36 -14.63
N ILE A 161 -9.50 -11.17 -15.22
CA ILE A 161 -10.47 -10.62 -16.20
C ILE A 161 -10.20 -11.09 -17.64
N SER A 162 -9.25 -12.01 -17.85
CA SER A 162 -8.93 -12.52 -19.19
C SER A 162 -10.17 -13.14 -19.84
N PRO A 163 -10.57 -12.67 -21.04
CA PRO A 163 -11.77 -13.17 -21.72
C PRO A 163 -11.55 -14.53 -22.40
N VAL A 164 -10.29 -14.98 -22.53
CA VAL A 164 -9.94 -16.22 -23.21
C VAL A 164 -10.15 -17.40 -22.27
N ARG A 165 -11.20 -18.19 -22.54
CA ARG A 165 -11.53 -19.38 -21.76
C ARG A 165 -10.40 -20.42 -21.89
N ASN A 166 -9.96 -20.97 -20.76
CA ASN A 166 -8.90 -21.98 -20.64
C ASN A 166 -7.45 -21.51 -20.87
N ALA A 167 -7.21 -20.21 -21.05
CA ALA A 167 -5.86 -19.66 -21.00
C ALA A 167 -5.57 -19.16 -19.58
N THR A 168 -4.53 -19.70 -18.93
CA THR A 168 -3.99 -19.11 -17.70
C THR A 168 -3.31 -17.79 -18.06
N SER A 169 -3.94 -16.66 -17.75
CA SER A 169 -3.34 -15.35 -17.95
C SER A 169 -2.26 -15.09 -16.89
N SER A 170 -1.08 -14.70 -17.34
CA SER A 170 0.08 -14.31 -16.51
C SER A 170 -0.11 -12.95 -15.83
N GLY A 171 -1.13 -12.17 -16.21
CA GLY A 171 -1.40 -10.83 -15.70
C GLY A 171 -0.97 -9.72 -16.67
N LEU A 172 -0.66 -8.54 -16.13
CA LEU A 172 -0.26 -7.38 -16.92
C LEU A 172 1.23 -7.46 -17.29
N GLU A 173 1.52 -7.70 -18.56
CA GLU A 173 2.89 -7.78 -19.07
C GLU A 173 3.37 -6.46 -19.68
N VAL A 174 2.50 -5.74 -20.40
CA VAL A 174 2.85 -4.49 -21.08
C VAL A 174 1.73 -3.48 -20.91
N LEU A 175 2.07 -2.28 -20.46
CA LEU A 175 1.20 -1.11 -20.43
C LEU A 175 1.85 -0.01 -21.25
N GLU A 176 1.24 0.33 -22.36
CA GLU A 176 1.73 1.34 -23.30
C GLU A 176 0.87 2.61 -23.18
N ALA A 177 1.54 3.75 -23.09
CA ALA A 177 0.95 5.09 -23.11
C ALA A 177 1.67 5.93 -24.17
N ASP A 178 1.13 7.11 -24.46
CA ASP A 178 1.66 7.98 -25.52
C ASP A 178 3.13 8.40 -25.30
N THR A 179 3.55 8.51 -24.04
CA THR A 179 4.88 9.03 -23.66
C THR A 179 5.82 7.97 -23.12
N PHE A 180 5.30 6.85 -22.62
CA PHE A 180 6.11 5.80 -22.02
C PHE A 180 5.45 4.43 -22.17
N LYS A 181 6.27 3.40 -22.10
CA LYS A 181 5.87 2.01 -22.03
C LYS A 181 6.41 1.39 -20.76
N LEU A 182 5.53 0.73 -20.02
CA LEU A 182 5.84 -0.03 -18.82
C LEU A 182 5.76 -1.52 -19.16
N CYS A 183 6.88 -2.22 -19.04
CA CYS A 183 6.97 -3.66 -19.26
C CYS A 183 7.22 -4.37 -17.94
N CYS A 184 6.49 -5.44 -17.67
CA CYS A 184 6.54 -6.24 -16.46
C CYS A 184 6.91 -7.69 -16.79
N TYR A 185 7.92 -8.20 -16.09
CA TYR A 185 8.28 -9.61 -16.09
C TYR A 185 8.07 -10.20 -14.70
N GLN A 186 7.15 -11.17 -14.58
CA GLN A 186 6.92 -11.90 -13.35
C GLN A 186 7.64 -13.24 -13.35
N THR A 187 8.41 -13.51 -12.30
CA THR A 187 9.06 -14.79 -12.03
C THR A 187 8.12 -15.77 -11.33
N LEU A 188 8.45 -17.07 -11.39
CA LEU A 188 7.71 -18.14 -10.71
C LEU A 188 7.66 -17.96 -9.18
N THR A 189 8.65 -17.28 -8.59
CA THR A 189 8.68 -16.95 -7.15
C THR A 189 7.79 -15.77 -6.78
N GLY A 190 7.07 -15.19 -7.75
CA GLY A 190 6.19 -14.03 -7.54
C GLY A 190 6.89 -12.68 -7.62
N THR A 191 8.20 -12.66 -7.89
CA THR A 191 8.97 -11.40 -8.06
C THR A 191 8.68 -10.78 -9.42
N LYS A 192 8.18 -9.54 -9.47
CA LYS A 192 7.85 -8.76 -10.66
C LYS A 192 8.92 -7.71 -10.91
N PHE A 193 9.40 -7.65 -12.13
CA PHE A 193 10.42 -6.72 -12.63
C PHE A 193 9.72 -5.77 -13.58
N LEU A 194 9.69 -4.47 -13.27
CA LEU A 194 9.05 -3.46 -14.09
C LEU A 194 10.10 -2.52 -14.67
N ILE A 195 10.11 -2.36 -15.99
CA ILE A 195 10.90 -1.34 -16.68
C ILE A 195 9.96 -0.31 -17.29
N ILE A 196 10.23 0.97 -17.04
CA ILE A 196 9.58 2.08 -17.73
C ILE A 196 10.60 2.66 -18.71
N ALA A 197 10.23 2.71 -19.98
CA ALA A 197 11.07 3.21 -21.06
C ALA A 197 10.21 3.98 -22.08
N GLU A 198 10.86 4.63 -23.05
CA GLU A 198 10.17 5.20 -24.20
C GLU A 198 9.52 4.08 -25.06
N PRO A 199 8.34 4.29 -25.68
CA PRO A 199 7.66 3.27 -26.48
C PRO A 199 8.50 2.75 -27.65
N THR A 200 9.36 3.60 -28.21
CA THR A 200 10.29 3.29 -29.32
C THR A 200 11.37 2.28 -28.95
N HIS A 201 11.61 2.05 -27.65
CA HIS A 201 12.70 1.18 -27.21
C HIS A 201 12.36 -0.30 -27.38
N GLY A 202 13.07 -0.97 -28.29
CA GLY A 202 12.97 -2.43 -28.49
C GLY A 202 13.78 -3.23 -27.47
N ASN A 203 13.61 -4.56 -27.46
CA ASN A 203 14.38 -5.53 -26.66
C ASN A 203 14.29 -5.41 -25.13
N ILE A 204 13.20 -4.81 -24.60
CA ILE A 204 12.98 -4.68 -23.15
C ILE A 204 12.84 -6.06 -22.48
N ASP A 205 12.29 -7.07 -23.16
CA ASP A 205 12.15 -8.43 -22.62
C ASP A 205 13.50 -9.08 -22.29
N LEU A 206 14.49 -8.88 -23.16
CA LEU A 206 15.84 -9.42 -22.96
C LEU A 206 16.55 -8.67 -21.83
N LEU A 207 16.31 -7.36 -21.71
CA LEU A 207 16.80 -6.57 -20.58
C LEU A 207 16.21 -7.07 -19.26
N LEU A 208 14.90 -7.30 -19.19
CA LEU A 208 14.21 -7.84 -18.01
C LEU A 208 14.79 -9.20 -17.58
N ARG A 209 15.03 -10.11 -18.52
CA ARG A 209 15.65 -11.41 -18.25
C ARG A 209 17.08 -11.26 -17.71
N ARG A 210 17.91 -10.40 -18.32
CA ARG A 210 19.27 -10.14 -17.83
C ARG A 210 19.27 -9.47 -16.46
N THR A 211 18.31 -8.57 -16.19
CA THR A 211 18.13 -7.99 -14.85
C THR A 211 17.78 -9.06 -13.82
N TYR A 212 16.96 -10.05 -14.19
CA TYR A 212 16.68 -11.21 -13.33
C TYR A 212 17.94 -12.04 -13.04
N ASP A 213 18.80 -12.29 -14.03
CA ASP A 213 20.06 -13.01 -13.81
C ASP A 213 20.97 -12.26 -12.81
N ILE A 214 21.12 -10.94 -12.97
CA ILE A 214 21.88 -10.08 -12.04
C ILE A 214 21.25 -10.11 -10.63
N TYR A 215 19.91 -10.11 -10.54
CA TYR A 215 19.22 -10.24 -9.25
C TYR A 215 19.52 -11.58 -8.57
N CYS A 216 19.48 -12.68 -9.32
CA CYS A 216 19.84 -14.00 -8.80
C CYS A 216 21.28 -14.04 -8.28
N ASP A 217 22.22 -13.43 -9.01
CA ASP A 217 23.64 -13.49 -8.65
C ASP A 217 24.03 -12.63 -7.46
N TYR A 218 23.51 -11.40 -7.37
CA TYR A 218 23.97 -10.44 -6.36
C TYR A 218 23.03 -10.28 -5.17
N VAL A 219 21.77 -10.70 -5.30
CA VAL A 219 20.74 -10.57 -4.24
C VAL A 219 20.42 -11.93 -3.65
N MET A 220 20.09 -12.93 -4.47
CA MET A 220 19.71 -14.26 -3.96
C MET A 220 20.89 -15.07 -3.41
N LYS A 221 22.12 -14.85 -3.91
CA LYS A 221 23.32 -15.48 -3.35
C LYS A 221 23.89 -14.75 -2.14
N ASN A 222 23.34 -13.58 -1.76
CA ASN A 222 23.83 -12.84 -0.60
C ASN A 222 23.22 -13.43 0.69
N PRO A 223 24.02 -14.07 1.56
CA PRO A 223 23.50 -14.71 2.77
C PRO A 223 22.93 -13.73 3.80
N PHE A 224 23.25 -12.44 3.68
CA PHE A 224 22.76 -11.38 4.57
C PHE A 224 21.51 -10.68 4.01
N TYR A 225 21.03 -11.08 2.83
CA TYR A 225 19.81 -10.52 2.27
C TYR A 225 18.59 -11.23 2.82
N THR A 226 17.80 -10.52 3.62
CA THR A 226 16.46 -10.97 4.02
C THR A 226 15.48 -10.64 2.90
N PRO A 227 14.71 -11.62 2.40
CA PRO A 227 13.61 -11.35 1.47
C PRO A 227 12.67 -10.27 1.99
N GLU A 228 12.03 -9.54 1.07
CA GLU A 228 11.09 -8.46 1.39
C GLU A 228 11.70 -7.19 2.00
N MET A 229 13.01 -7.14 2.20
CA MET A 229 13.74 -5.92 2.57
C MET A 229 14.27 -5.20 1.33
N PRO A 230 14.43 -3.85 1.38
CA PRO A 230 15.03 -3.09 0.30
C PRO A 230 16.42 -3.61 -0.06
N ILE A 231 16.67 -3.76 -1.36
CA ILE A 231 17.96 -4.21 -1.89
C ILE A 231 18.94 -3.05 -1.81
N LYS A 232 19.99 -3.21 -0.99
CA LYS A 232 21.06 -2.21 -0.78
C LYS A 232 22.41 -2.65 -1.32
N SER A 233 22.44 -3.67 -2.18
CA SER A 233 23.68 -4.25 -2.70
C SER A 233 24.31 -3.32 -3.76
N GLU A 234 25.48 -2.75 -3.45
CA GLU A 234 26.22 -1.88 -4.38
C GLU A 234 26.69 -2.63 -5.64
N LEU A 235 26.97 -3.94 -5.50
CA LEU A 235 27.33 -4.81 -6.61
C LEU A 235 26.15 -4.99 -7.57
N PHE A 236 24.93 -5.11 -7.03
CA PHE A 236 23.72 -5.17 -7.85
C PHE A 236 23.54 -3.87 -8.63
N ASP A 237 23.63 -2.72 -7.96
CA ASP A 237 23.53 -1.39 -8.59
C ASP A 237 24.54 -1.18 -9.71
N SER A 238 25.80 -1.51 -9.45
CA SER A 238 26.89 -1.30 -10.39
C SER A 238 26.73 -2.13 -11.66
N ASN A 239 26.33 -3.40 -11.53
CA ASN A 239 26.14 -4.27 -12.68
C ASN A 239 24.87 -3.95 -13.46
N LEU A 240 23.80 -3.54 -12.77
CA LEU A 240 22.58 -3.08 -13.42
C LEU A 240 22.82 -1.81 -14.24
N ALA A 241 23.56 -0.84 -13.68
CA ALA A 241 23.93 0.38 -14.40
C ALA A 241 24.80 0.08 -15.64
N LYS A 242 25.71 -0.90 -15.57
CA LYS A 242 26.49 -1.36 -16.72
C LYS A 242 25.60 -1.97 -17.80
N LEU A 243 24.66 -2.84 -17.42
CA LEU A 243 23.73 -3.48 -18.34
C LEU A 243 22.87 -2.45 -19.08
N ILE A 244 22.33 -1.47 -18.37
CA ILE A 244 21.47 -0.43 -18.97
C ILE A 244 22.26 0.48 -19.90
N LYS A 245 23.50 0.85 -19.54
CA LYS A 245 24.39 1.60 -20.43
C LYS A 245 24.69 0.85 -21.73
N GLN A 246 24.87 -0.47 -21.69
CA GLN A 246 25.11 -1.29 -22.88
C GLN A 246 23.90 -1.35 -23.82
N VAL A 247 22.68 -1.33 -23.28
CA VAL A 247 21.44 -1.38 -24.07
C VAL A 247 21.02 0.00 -24.58
N SER A 248 21.42 1.05 -23.87
CA SER A 248 21.20 2.45 -24.28
C SER A 248 22.24 2.97 -25.29
N SER A 249 23.35 2.25 -25.49
CA SER A 249 24.39 2.59 -26.48
C SER A 249 24.07 2.01 -27.85
#